data_AF-A0A4P7C142-F1
#
_entry.id   AF-A0A4P7C142-F1
#
_cell.length_a   1.000
_cell.length_b   1.000
_cell.length_c   1.000
_cell.angle_alpha   90.00
_cell.angle_beta   90.00
_cell.angle_gamma   90.00
#
_symmetry.space_group_name_H-M   'P 1'
#
loop_
_entity.id
_entity.type
_entity.pdbx_description
1 polymer ?
#
loop_
_entity_poly.entity_id
_entity_poly.type
_entity_poly.pdbx_seq_one_letter_code
_entity_poly.pdbx_strand_id
1 'polypeptide(L)' 'MSAENPLLPRGEELRKALRWLWEQGEITGKTIEQASRQYNLSPLEEDFLIRKFLQKKEPQD' A
#
# COMPACT_ATOMS: atom_id res chain seq x y z
N MET A 1 19.83 17.91 -6.90
CA MET A 1 19.11 18.04 -5.62
C MET A 1 17.65 17.78 -5.94
N SER A 2 17.21 16.56 -5.66
CA SER A 2 15.92 16.03 -6.14
C SER A 2 14.76 16.70 -5.42
N ALA A 3 13.78 17.12 -6.20
CA ALA A 3 12.64 17.92 -5.78
C ALA A 3 11.86 17.23 -4.65
N GLU A 4 12.05 17.72 -3.42
CA GLU A 4 11.17 17.47 -2.30
C GLU A 4 9.87 18.22 -2.60
N ASN A 5 8.84 17.50 -3.03
CA ASN A 5 7.54 18.07 -3.35
C ASN A 5 6.87 18.52 -2.02
N PRO A 6 6.87 19.81 -1.63
CA PRO A 6 6.61 20.22 -0.23
C PRO A 6 5.13 20.19 0.16
N LEU A 7 4.24 19.77 -0.74
CA LEU A 7 2.79 19.90 -0.59
C LEU A 7 2.08 18.60 -0.24
N LEU A 8 2.78 17.46 -0.28
CA LEU A 8 2.22 16.17 0.12
C LEU A 8 2.84 15.75 1.46
N PRO A 9 2.07 15.62 2.55
CA PRO A 9 2.58 15.06 3.78
C PRO A 9 3.12 13.67 3.50
N ARG A 10 4.29 13.33 4.07
CA ARG A 10 4.91 12.01 3.91
C ARG A 10 3.86 10.92 4.14
N GLY A 11 3.67 10.05 3.15
CA GLY A 11 2.68 8.96 3.19
C GLY A 11 1.26 9.30 2.72
N GLU A 12 1.03 10.41 2.02
CA GLU A 12 -0.28 10.66 1.38
C GLU A 12 -0.59 9.64 0.28
N GLU A 13 0.43 9.18 -0.45
CA GLU A 13 0.35 8.13 -1.47
C GLU A 13 -0.20 6.82 -0.87
N LEU A 14 0.36 6.39 0.26
CA LEU A 14 -0.13 5.24 1.01
C LEU A 14 -1.59 5.39 1.46
N ARG A 15 -1.99 6.58 1.93
CA ARG A 15 -3.39 6.81 2.32
C ARG A 15 -4.34 6.74 1.13
N LYS A 16 -3.95 7.28 -0.03
CA LYS A 16 -4.74 7.20 -1.26
C LYS A 16 -4.85 5.75 -1.75
N ALA A 17 -3.74 5.01 -1.71
CA ALA A 17 -3.71 3.59 -2.02
C ALA A 17 -4.63 2.78 -1.08
N LEU A 18 -4.56 3.01 0.22
CA LEU A 18 -5.43 2.37 1.22
C LEU A 18 -6.91 2.67 0.96
N ARG A 19 -7.24 3.92 0.62
CA ARG A 19 -8.62 4.29 0.31
C ARG A 19 -9.13 3.55 -0.91
N TRP A 20 -8.32 3.50 -1.97
CA TRP A 20 -8.65 2.77 -3.18
C TRP A 20 -8.78 1.26 -2.92
N LEU A 21 -7.89 0.68 -2.13
CA LEU A 21 -7.96 -0.72 -1.70
C LEU A 21 -9.26 -1.03 -0.96
N TRP A 22 -9.75 -0.13 -0.11
CA TRP A 22 -11.06 -0.27 0.53
C TRP A 22 -12.24 -0.21 -0.45
N GLU A 23 -12.13 0.58 -1.52
CA GLU A 23 -13.17 0.63 -2.56
C GLU A 23 -13.23 -0.65 -3.40
N GLN A 24 -12.12 -1.38 -3.54
CA GLN A 24 -12.09 -2.66 -4.25
C GLN A 24 -12.85 -3.78 -3.51
N GLY A 25 -13.15 -3.62 -2.22
CA GLY A 25 -13.89 -4.58 -1.40
C GLY A 25 -13.07 -5.82 -0.99
N GLU A 26 -12.29 -6.39 -1.91
CA GLU A 26 -11.38 -7.50 -1.65
C GLU A 26 -9.92 -7.08 -1.86
N ILE A 27 -9.16 -7.07 -0.77
CA ILE A 27 -7.73 -6.75 -0.79
C ILE A 27 -6.96 -8.05 -1.02
N THR A 28 -6.50 -8.25 -2.25
CA THR A 28 -5.64 -9.37 -2.66
C THR A 28 -4.23 -8.88 -2.98
N GLY A 29 -3.27 -9.79 -3.13
CA GLY A 29 -1.91 -9.45 -3.57
C GLY A 29 -1.89 -8.68 -4.90
N LYS A 30 -2.77 -9.04 -5.83
CA LYS A 30 -2.91 -8.33 -7.11
C LYS A 30 -3.41 -6.91 -6.91
N THR A 31 -4.39 -6.72 -6.03
CA THR A 31 -4.95 -5.40 -5.72
C THR A 31 -3.88 -4.50 -5.09
N ILE A 32 -3.07 -5.05 -4.18
CA ILE A 32 -1.96 -4.31 -3.55
C ILE A 32 -0.88 -3.94 -4.57
N GLU A 33 -0.50 -4.86 -5.45
CA GLU A 33 0.47 -4.59 -6.52
C GLU A 33 -0.03 -3.51 -7.49
N GLN A 34 -1.32 -3.52 -7.84
CA GLN A 34 -1.94 -2.47 -8.65
C GLN A 34 -1.93 -1.12 -7.93
N ALA A 35 -2.26 -1.09 -6.64
CA ALA A 35 -2.21 0.13 -5.84
C ALA A 35 -0.77 0.66 -5.75
N SER A 36 0.22 -0.23 -5.60
CA SER A 36 1.64 0.11 -5.56
C SER A 36 2.10 0.82 -6.82
N ARG A 37 1.76 0.26 -8.00
CA ARG A 37 2.09 0.87 -9.30
C ARG A 37 1.32 2.17 -9.55
N GLN A 38 0.06 2.25 -9.14
CA GLN A 38 -0.81 3.39 -9.42
C GLN A 38 -0.50 4.60 -8.53
N TYR A 39 -0.18 4.36 -7.26
CA TYR A 39 0.13 5.40 -6.27
C TYR A 39 1.62 5.57 -6.01
N ASN A 40 2.46 4.88 -6.79
CA ASN A 40 3.92 4.96 -6.73
C ASN A 40 4.46 4.63 -5.33
N LEU A 41 3.90 3.59 -4.71
CA LEU A 41 4.32 3.13 -3.40
C LEU A 41 5.75 2.57 -3.45
N SER A 42 6.47 2.76 -2.36
CA SER A 42 7.78 2.14 -2.17
C SER A 42 7.62 0.63 -1.96
N PRO A 43 8.63 -0.18 -2.31
CA PRO A 43 8.62 -1.63 -2.02
C PRO A 43 8.33 -1.95 -0.55
N LEU A 44 8.75 -1.06 0.36
CA LEU A 44 8.54 -1.18 1.80
C LEU A 44 7.08 -0.95 2.20
N GLU A 45 6.38 -0.07 1.48
CA GLU A 45 4.95 0.21 1.68
C GLU A 45 4.09 -0.92 1.12
N GLU A 46 4.46 -1.48 -0.04
CA GLU A 46 3.81 -2.66 -0.61
C GLU A 46 3.92 -3.87 0.31
N ASP A 47 5.13 -4.17 0.81
CA ASP A 47 5.36 -5.27 1.75
C ASP A 47 4.57 -5.08 3.06
N PHE A 48 4.46 -3.83 3.54
CA PHE A 48 3.60 -3.50 4.68
C PHE A 48 2.13 -3.82 4.39
N LEU A 49 1.60 -3.46 3.21
CA LEU A 49 0.22 -3.75 2.82
C LEU A 49 -0.01 -5.27 2.71
N ILE A 50 0.90 -6.01 2.09
CA ILE A 50 0.86 -7.47 1.99
C ILE A 50 0.79 -8.09 3.38
N ARG A 51 1.69 -7.70 4.28
CA ARG A 51 1.67 -8.20 5.67
C ARG A 51 0.40 -7.81 6.41
N LYS A 52 -0.09 -6.58 6.23
CA LYS A 52 -1.24 -6.08 6.98
C LYS A 52 -2.55 -6.74 6.56
N PHE A 53 -2.74 -6.98 5.26
CA PHE A 53 -4.01 -7.44 4.70
C PHE A 53 -4.03 -8.92 4.33
N LEU A 54 -2.89 -9.48 3.87
CA LEU A 54 -2.80 -10.87 3.41
C LEU A 54 -2.21 -11.82 4.45
N GLN A 55 -1.51 -11.31 5.46
CA GLN A 55 -1.03 -12.14 6.57
C GLN A 55 -2.18 -12.42 7.55
N LYS A 56 -3.15 -13.23 7.11
CA LYS A 56 -4.09 -13.90 8.02
C LYS A 56 -3.46 -15.20 8.50
N LYS A 57 -2.92 -15.13 9.72
CA LYS A 57 -2.50 -16.25 10.59
C LYS A 57 -1.63 -17.31 9.94
N GLU A 58 -0.35 -17.25 10.22
CA GLU A 58 0.36 -18.50 10.51
C GLU A 58 -0.15 -18.94 11.90
N PRO A 59 -0.89 -20.06 12.04
CA PRO A 59 -1.00 -20.70 13.33
C PRO A 59 0.40 -21.18 13.67
N GLN A 60 0.99 -20.56 14.68
CA GLN A 60 2.19 -21.05 15.32
C GLN A 60 1.82 -22.40 15.93
N ASP A 61 2.22 -23.50 15.26
CA ASP A 61 2.20 -24.87 15.79
C ASP A 61 3.38 -25.07 16.75
#